data_AF-A0A968APZ1-F1
#
_entry.id   AF-A0A968APZ1-F1
#
_cell.length_a   1.000
_cell.length_b   1.000
_cell.length_c   1.000
_cell.angle_alpha   90.00
_cell.angle_beta   90.00
_cell.angle_gamma   90.00
#
_symmetry.space_group_name_H-M   'P 1'
#
loop_
_entity.id
_entity.type
_entity.pdbx_description
1 polymer ?
#
loop_
_entity_poly.entity_id
_entity_poly.type
_entity_poly.pdbx_seq_one_letter_code
_entity_poly.pdbx_strand_id
1 'polypeptide(L)'
;MSDKQSDQEKTEDPTQKRLEKAREEGQVAISTEISSVMIMVVSVMTFVGMGDFMYGRFEALFETFFLNAQLALENQNNAMIFVGIAFQHGIEAM
;
A
#
# COMPACT_ATOMS: atom_id res chain seq x y z
N MET A 1 50.31 8.12 5.48
CA MET A 1 49.55 9.01 4.57
C MET A 1 48.06 8.60 4.67
N SER A 2 47.20 8.97 5.64
CA SER A 2 46.94 10.17 6.45
C SER A 2 46.57 11.43 5.68
N ASP A 3 45.57 11.36 4.80
CA ASP A 3 44.84 12.53 4.26
C ASP A 3 43.40 12.15 3.81
N LYS A 4 42.58 11.61 4.72
CA LYS A 4 41.15 11.32 4.45
C LYS A 4 40.18 11.78 5.54
N GLN A 5 40.63 12.60 6.50
CA GLN A 5 39.86 12.89 7.71
C GLN A 5 39.41 14.37 7.84
N SER A 6 39.57 15.19 6.79
CA SER A 6 39.38 16.66 6.89
C SER A 6 38.41 17.25 5.85
N ASP A 7 37.35 16.53 5.50
CA ASP A 7 36.27 17.07 4.63
C ASP A 7 34.88 17.03 5.29
N GLN A 8 34.80 16.64 6.57
CA GLN A 8 33.53 16.37 7.24
C GLN A 8 32.89 17.61 7.92
N GLU A 9 33.46 18.80 7.74
CA GLU A 9 32.99 20.08 8.34
C GLU A 9 33.12 21.30 7.40
N LYS A 10 33.03 21.12 6.07
CA LYS A 10 32.95 22.27 5.14
C LYS A 10 31.50 22.61 4.84
N THR A 11 31.03 23.72 5.40
CA THR A 11 29.71 24.34 5.16
C THR A 11 29.65 25.23 3.92
N GLU A 12 30.73 25.33 3.15
CA GLU A 12 30.79 26.12 1.92
C GLU A 12 30.33 25.30 0.71
N ASP A 13 29.56 25.94 -0.17
CA ASP A 13 29.15 25.33 -1.42
C ASP A 13 30.36 24.99 -2.31
N PRO A 14 30.33 23.86 -3.02
CA PRO A 14 31.44 23.43 -3.85
C PRO A 14 31.72 24.44 -4.97
N THR A 15 32.98 24.89 -5.08
CA THR A 15 33.46 25.75 -6.17
C THR A 15 33.21 25.13 -7.56
N GLN A 16 33.01 25.95 -8.60
CA GLN A 16 32.69 25.47 -9.96
C GLN A 16 33.66 24.39 -10.49
N LYS A 17 34.97 24.54 -10.24
CA LYS A 17 36.00 23.55 -10.63
C LYS A 17 35.81 22.17 -9.99
N ARG A 18 35.25 22.11 -8.76
CA ARG A 18 34.92 20.85 -8.07
C ARG A 18 33.68 20.18 -8.68
N LEU A 19 32.68 20.97 -9.07
CA LEU A 19 31.48 20.47 -9.76
C LEU A 19 31.79 19.91 -11.15
N GLU A 20 32.64 20.60 -11.92
CA GLU A 20 33.10 20.13 -13.24
C GLU A 20 33.84 18.80 -13.12
N LYS A 21 34.80 18.71 -12.19
CA LYS A 21 35.53 17.47 -11.93
C LYS A 21 34.63 16.33 -11.47
N ALA A 22 33.64 16.60 -10.59
CA ALA A 22 32.67 15.59 -10.16
C ALA A 22 31.82 15.07 -11.33
N ARG A 23 31.44 15.94 -12.28
CA ARG A 23 30.73 15.54 -13.51
C ARG A 23 31.62 14.74 -14.46
N GLU A 24 32.89 15.12 -14.65
CA GLU A 24 33.87 14.36 -15.45
C GLU A 24 34.15 12.98 -14.87
N GLU A 25 34.20 12.88 -13.54
CA GLU A 25 34.34 11.61 -12.82
C GLU A 25 33.06 10.76 -12.82
N GLY A 26 31.96 11.26 -13.41
CA GLY A 26 30.68 10.55 -13.49
C GLY A 26 29.96 10.42 -12.16
N GLN A 27 30.27 11.26 -11.16
CA GLN A 27 29.59 11.26 -9.86
C GLN A 27 28.20 11.88 -10.02
N VAL A 28 27.21 11.03 -10.30
CA VAL A 28 25.79 11.41 -10.29
C VAL A 28 25.25 11.24 -8.87
N ALA A 29 24.73 12.31 -8.27
CA ALA A 29 24.05 12.24 -6.98
C ALA A 29 22.76 11.43 -7.14
N ILE A 30 22.74 10.22 -6.59
CA ILE A 30 21.53 9.39 -6.47
C ILE A 30 20.86 9.74 -5.15
N SER A 31 19.61 10.21 -5.22
CA SER A 31 18.79 10.42 -4.02
C SER A 31 18.36 9.06 -3.47
N THR A 32 18.95 8.64 -2.36
CA THR A 32 18.67 7.37 -1.67
C THR A 32 17.20 7.27 -1.21
N GLU A 33 16.54 8.41 -1.00
CA GLU A 33 15.14 8.48 -0.54
C GLU A 33 14.11 8.22 -1.66
N ILE A 34 14.49 8.33 -2.93
CA ILE A 34 13.57 8.10 -4.06
C ILE A 34 12.99 6.69 -4.01
N SER A 35 13.80 5.69 -3.64
CA SER A 35 13.34 4.31 -3.51
C SER A 35 12.21 4.17 -2.47
N SER A 36 12.38 4.80 -1.31
CA SER A 36 11.38 4.78 -0.23
C SER A 36 10.08 5.49 -0.64
N VAL A 37 10.19 6.63 -1.30
CA VAL A 37 9.03 7.36 -1.83
C VAL A 37 8.27 6.52 -2.86
N MET A 38 8.99 5.85 -3.76
CA MET A 38 8.39 4.99 -4.78
C MET A 38 7.62 3.82 -4.15
N ILE A 39 8.17 3.17 -3.14
CA ILE A 39 7.46 2.08 -2.41
C ILE A 39 6.19 2.62 -1.75
N MET A 40 6.23 3.81 -1.16
CA MET A 40 5.06 4.41 -0.51
C MET A 40 3.96 4.70 -1.54
N VAL A 41 4.30 5.29 -2.69
CA VAL A 41 3.35 5.58 -3.76
C VAL A 41 2.71 4.30 -4.29
N VAL A 42 3.51 3.27 -4.58
CA VAL A 42 3.01 1.97 -5.07
C VAL A 42 2.09 1.31 -4.04
N SER A 43 2.46 1.36 -2.76
CA SER A 43 1.64 0.83 -1.67
C SER A 43 0.27 1.50 -1.63
N VAL A 44 0.24 2.84 -1.65
CA VAL A 44 -1.02 3.60 -1.63
C VAL A 44 -1.88 3.30 -2.85
N MET A 45 -1.29 3.27 -4.06
CA MET A 45 -2.02 2.93 -5.28
C MET A 45 -2.61 1.51 -5.22
N THR A 46 -1.85 0.55 -4.69
CA THR A 46 -2.32 -0.83 -4.52
C THR A 46 -3.48 -0.89 -3.52
N PHE A 47 -3.37 -0.21 -2.39
CA PHE A 47 -4.44 -0.15 -1.38
C PHE A 47 -5.72 0.48 -1.94
N VAL A 48 -5.60 1.60 -2.66
CA VAL A 48 -6.76 2.27 -3.27
C VAL A 48 -7.38 1.39 -4.35
N GLY A 49 -6.57 0.73 -5.19
CA GLY A 49 -7.06 -0.19 -6.21
C GLY A 49 -7.76 -1.45 -5.67
N MET A 50 -7.37 -1.92 -4.48
CA MET A 50 -8.04 -3.03 -3.79
C MET A 50 -9.35 -2.61 -3.09
N GLY A 51 -9.61 -1.30 -2.97
CA GLY A 51 -10.77 -0.76 -2.28
C GLY A 51 -12.10 -1.25 -2.85
N ASP A 52 -12.29 -1.18 -4.17
CA ASP A 52 -13.54 -1.61 -4.83
C ASP A 52 -13.79 -3.12 -4.64
N PHE A 53 -12.73 -3.92 -4.73
CA PHE A 53 -12.81 -5.37 -4.52
C PHE A 53 -13.22 -5.69 -3.08
N MET A 54 -12.59 -5.04 -2.10
CA MET A 54 -12.91 -5.24 -0.68
C MET A 54 -14.31 -4.72 -0.33
N TYR A 55 -14.69 -3.56 -0.88
CA TYR A 55 -15.98 -2.94 -0.63
C TYR A 55 -17.14 -3.83 -1.08
N GLY A 56 -17.09 -4.35 -2.31
CA GLY A 56 -18.15 -5.24 -2.81
C GLY A 56 -18.31 -6.53 -2.00
N ARG A 57 -17.21 -7.07 -1.47
CA ARG A 57 -17.25 -8.23 -0.55
C ARG A 57 -17.85 -7.86 0.80
N PHE A 58 -17.50 -6.70 1.33
CA PHE A 58 -18.01 -6.23 2.62
C PHE A 58 -19.51 -5.93 2.55
N GLU A 59 -19.98 -5.33 1.45
CA GLU A 59 -21.38 -5.07 1.18
C GLU A 59 -22.19 -6.38 1.14
N ALA A 60 -21.73 -7.37 0.37
CA ALA A 60 -22.42 -8.67 0.27
C ALA A 60 -22.53 -9.40 1.62
N LEU A 61 -21.47 -9.35 2.44
CA LEU A 61 -21.51 -9.88 3.80
C LEU A 61 -22.47 -9.08 4.69
N PHE A 62 -22.44 -7.75 4.60
CA PHE A 62 -23.31 -6.89 5.39
C PHE A 62 -24.80 -7.11 5.06
N GLU A 63 -25.17 -7.17 3.79
CA GLU A 63 -26.55 -7.47 3.37
C GLU A 63 -27.00 -8.84 3.87
N THR A 64 -26.14 -9.86 3.76
CA THR A 64 -26.44 -11.21 4.22
C THR A 64 -26.63 -11.27 5.73
N PHE A 65 -25.75 -10.65 6.52
CA PHE A 65 -25.80 -10.78 7.99
C PHE A 65 -26.70 -9.76 8.68
N PHE A 66 -26.85 -8.54 8.18
CA PHE A 66 -27.62 -7.48 8.83
C PHE A 66 -29.01 -7.30 8.25
N LEU A 67 -29.17 -7.33 6.92
CA LEU A 67 -30.48 -7.09 6.29
C LEU A 67 -31.34 -8.36 6.26
N ASN A 68 -30.72 -9.53 6.05
CA ASN A 68 -31.44 -10.81 5.96
C ASN A 68 -31.57 -11.54 7.31
N ALA A 69 -31.04 -11.01 8.41
CA ALA A 69 -31.13 -11.61 9.75
C ALA A 69 -32.57 -11.87 10.20
N GLN A 70 -33.50 -11.00 9.80
CA GLN A 70 -34.91 -11.11 10.18
C GLN A 70 -35.59 -12.31 9.51
N LEU A 71 -35.25 -12.61 8.25
CA LEU A 71 -35.81 -13.75 7.51
C LEU A 71 -35.39 -15.08 8.13
N ALA A 72 -34.18 -15.17 8.69
CA ALA A 72 -33.68 -16.35 9.37
C ALA A 72 -34.43 -16.67 10.68
N LEU A 73 -34.94 -15.64 11.37
CA LEU A 73 -35.59 -15.78 12.68
C LEU A 73 -37.10 -16.06 12.58
N GLU A 74 -37.69 -15.88 11.41
CA GLU A 74 -39.14 -15.97 11.22
C GLU A 74 -39.65 -17.42 11.02
N ASN A 75 -38.85 -18.30 10.41
CA ASN A 75 -39.25 -19.69 10.13
C ASN A 75 -38.04 -20.63 9.95
N GLN A 76 -38.14 -21.87 10.41
CA GLN A 76 -37.10 -22.90 10.28
C GLN A 76 -36.70 -23.16 8.81
N ASN A 77 -37.64 -23.07 7.86
CA ASN A 77 -37.34 -23.22 6.44
C ASN A 77 -36.55 -22.03 5.88
N ASN A 78 -36.83 -20.81 6.36
CA ASN A 78 -36.10 -19.62 5.95
C ASN A 78 -34.69 -19.58 6.59
N ALA A 79 -34.54 -20.13 7.81
CA ALA A 79 -33.24 -20.31 8.45
C ALA A 79 -32.30 -21.22 7.64
N MET A 80 -32.83 -22.32 7.07
CA MET A 80 -32.05 -23.22 6.20
C MET A 80 -31.59 -22.53 4.91
N ILE A 81 -32.46 -21.74 4.28
CA ILE A 81 -32.12 -20.98 3.06
C ILE A 81 -31.07 -19.91 3.38
N PHE A 82 -31.21 -19.20 4.50
CA PHE A 82 -30.27 -18.19 4.97
C PHE A 82 -28.86 -18.78 5.21
N VAL A 83 -28.78 -19.94 5.85
CA VAL A 83 -27.50 -20.63 6.08
C VAL A 83 -26.83 -21.04 4.76
N GLY A 84 -27.61 -21.47 3.76
CA GLY A 84 -27.09 -21.78 2.43
C GLY A 84 -26.52 -20.54 1.71
N ILE A 85 -27.24 -19.42 1.75
CA ILE A 85 -26.82 -18.15 1.14
C ILE A 85 -25.57 -17.60 1.85
N ALA A 86 -25.54 -17.64 3.19
CA ALA A 86 -24.40 -17.21 3.98
C ALA A 86 -23.16 -18.08 3.75
N PHE A 87 -23.34 -19.38 3.55
CA PHE A 87 -22.25 -20.29 3.22
C PHE A 87 -21.66 -19.99 1.83
N GLN A 88 -22.51 -19.75 0.83
CA GLN A 88 -22.06 -19.39 -0.52
C GLN A 88 -21.32 -18.04 -0.54
N HIS A 89 -21.89 -17.01 0.09
CA HIS A 89 -21.23 -15.69 0.17
C HIS A 89 -19.95 -15.73 1.01
N GLY A 90 -19.89 -16.58 2.05
CA GLY A 90 -18.67 -16.84 2.81
C GLY A 90 -17.56 -17.49 1.98
N ILE A 91 -17.90 -18.36 1.03
CA ILE A 91 -16.95 -18.96 0.08
C ILE A 91 -16.51 -17.93 -0.96
N GLU A 92 -17.42 -17.11 -1.49
CA GLU A 92 -17.09 -16.08 -2.48
C GLU A 92 -16.25 -14.93 -1.89
N ALA A 93 -16.32 -14.73 -0.57
CA ALA A 93 -15.53 -13.75 0.17
C ALA A 93 -14.10 -14.21 0.51
N MET A 94 -13.77 -15.50 0.34
CA MET A 94 -12.44 -16.07 0.53
C MET A 94 -11.63 -16.06 -0.77
#